data_AF-A0A1D3JVK0-F1
#
_entry.id   AF-A0A1D3JVK0-F1
#
_cell.length_a   1.000
_cell.length_b   1.000
_cell.length_c   1.000
_cell.angle_alpha   90.00
_cell.angle_beta   90.00
_cell.angle_gamma   90.00
#
_symmetry.space_group_name_H-M   'P 1'
#
loop_
_entity.id
_entity.type
_entity.pdbx_description
1 polymer ?
#
loop_
_entity_poly.entity_id
_entity_poly.type
_entity_poly.pdbx_seq_one_letter_code
_entity_poly.pdbx_strand_id
1 'polypeptide(L)'
;MNFFEYRLALWRQEHVIAELEEYDPNPNPDPEDGFTSSYYTELDHAWRRLGQIHSKYYEHKAKMAAVPLPSRSDGSMYDRIEWDYPIPLSPVLYLSENGIKHVKAQLWEANKQAREKVTYWFGIVVGIIGALTGLVSAWKG
;
A
#
# COMPACT_ATOMS: atom_id res chain seq x y z
N MET A 1 -4.06 6.06 7.09
CA MET A 1 -5.25 5.81 6.25
C MET A 1 -5.73 4.42 6.59
N ASN A 2 -6.96 4.31 7.07
CA ASN A 2 -7.54 3.01 7.43
C ASN A 2 -8.00 2.24 6.16
N PHE A 3 -8.45 0.99 6.32
CA PHE A 3 -8.85 0.16 5.19
C PHE A 3 -10.10 0.69 4.45
N PHE A 4 -11.06 1.28 5.16
CA PHE A 4 -12.28 1.80 4.56
C PHE A 4 -12.00 3.06 3.73
N GLU A 5 -11.23 4.00 4.29
CA GLU A 5 -10.74 5.19 3.58
C GLU A 5 -9.97 4.80 2.32
N TYR A 6 -9.11 3.77 2.42
CA TYR A 6 -8.36 3.24 1.29
C TYR A 6 -9.27 2.70 0.18
N ARG A 7 -10.23 1.83 0.53
CA ARG A 7 -11.16 1.24 -0.44
C ARG A 7 -12.03 2.29 -1.10
N LEU A 8 -12.52 3.25 -0.33
CA LEU A 8 -13.34 4.34 -0.86
C LEU A 8 -12.53 5.26 -1.79
N ALA A 9 -11.28 5.56 -1.44
CA ALA A 9 -10.39 6.36 -2.27
C ALA A 9 -10.04 5.66 -3.58
N LEU A 10 -9.75 4.34 -3.55
CA LEU A 10 -9.52 3.54 -4.75
C LEU A 10 -10.74 3.54 -5.66
N TRP A 11 -11.91 3.21 -5.11
CA TRP A 11 -13.14 3.16 -5.88
C TRP A 11 -13.44 4.47 -6.61
N ARG A 12 -13.29 5.62 -5.94
CA ARG A 12 -13.47 6.93 -6.58
C ARG A 12 -12.47 7.16 -7.71
N GLN A 13 -11.21 6.78 -7.51
CA GLN A 13 -10.15 6.99 -8.50
C GLN A 13 -10.32 6.05 -9.70
N GLU A 14 -10.71 4.80 -9.47
CA GLU A 14 -11.04 3.82 -10.51
C GLU A 14 -12.21 4.30 -11.37
N HIS A 15 -13.22 4.93 -10.75
CA HIS A 15 -14.32 5.57 -11.50
C HIS A 15 -13.84 6.70 -12.41
N VAL A 16 -12.97 7.59 -11.91
CA VAL A 16 -12.40 8.67 -12.72
C VAL A 16 -11.59 8.12 -13.90
N ILE A 17 -10.79 7.07 -13.68
CA ILE A 17 -10.03 6.43 -14.75
C ILE A 17 -10.97 5.80 -15.78
N ALA A 18 -12.01 5.08 -15.34
CA ALA A 18 -12.99 4.46 -16.23
C ALA A 18 -13.75 5.50 -17.07
N GLU A 19 -14.14 6.62 -16.47
CA GLU A 19 -14.78 7.74 -17.19
C GLU A 19 -13.86 8.34 -18.25
N LEU A 20 -12.56 8.47 -17.96
CA LEU A 20 -11.57 8.92 -18.93
C LEU A 20 -11.34 7.87 -20.03
N GLU A 21 -11.21 6.59 -19.70
CA GLU A 21 -11.03 5.51 -20.68
C GLU A 21 -12.23 5.36 -21.63
N GLU A 22 -13.45 5.61 -21.15
CA GLU A 22 -14.67 5.58 -21.98
C GLU A 22 -14.73 6.76 -22.97
N TYR A 23 -14.09 7.88 -22.66
CA TYR A 23 -14.07 9.09 -23.48
C TYR A 23 -13.02 9.09 -24.62
N ASP A 24 -12.28 7.98 -24.82
CA ASP A 24 -11.12 7.87 -25.74
C ASP A 24 -11.22 8.79 -26.99
N PRO A 25 -10.44 9.88 -27.05
CA PRO A 25 -10.55 10.85 -28.13
C PRO A 25 -10.08 10.21 -29.44
N ASN A 26 -10.89 10.40 -30.49
CA ASN A 26 -10.71 9.93 -31.86
C ASN A 26 -9.24 9.59 -32.24
N PRO A 27 -8.93 8.37 -32.72
CA PRO A 27 -7.56 7.88 -32.95
C PRO A 27 -6.73 8.64 -34.00
N ASN A 28 -7.33 9.62 -34.68
CA ASN A 28 -6.65 10.47 -35.64
C ASN A 28 -6.95 11.95 -35.35
N PRO A 29 -6.37 12.50 -34.28
CA PRO A 29 -6.65 13.87 -33.85
C PRO A 29 -5.89 14.87 -34.70
N ASP A 30 -6.50 16.04 -34.91
CA ASP A 30 -5.80 17.16 -35.53
C ASP A 30 -4.68 17.61 -34.58
N PRO A 31 -3.40 17.64 -35.01
CA PRO A 31 -2.30 18.09 -34.16
C PRO A 31 -2.47 19.54 -33.67
N GLU A 32 -3.32 20.35 -34.30
CA GLU A 32 -3.64 21.72 -33.85
C GLU A 32 -4.64 21.78 -32.68
N ASP A 33 -5.42 20.71 -32.47
CA ASP A 33 -6.54 20.72 -31.51
C ASP A 33 -6.09 20.60 -30.04
N GLY A 34 -4.90 20.06 -29.76
CA GLY A 34 -4.34 19.94 -28.41
C GLY A 34 -5.10 19.03 -27.42
N PHE A 35 -6.35 18.66 -27.71
CA PHE A 35 -7.25 17.85 -26.88
C PHE A 35 -6.72 16.45 -26.58
N THR A 36 -5.99 15.84 -27.53
CA THR A 36 -5.38 14.52 -27.32
C THR A 36 -4.22 14.57 -26.34
N SER A 37 -3.45 15.66 -26.35
CA SER A 37 -2.35 15.86 -25.39
C SER A 37 -2.88 16.05 -23.98
N SER A 38 -3.99 16.80 -23.80
CA SER A 38 -4.60 16.98 -22.48
C SER A 38 -5.20 15.69 -21.94
N TYR A 39 -5.85 14.88 -22.80
CA TYR A 39 -6.42 13.60 -22.41
C TYR A 39 -5.38 12.64 -21.83
N TYR A 40 -4.30 12.35 -22.57
CA TYR A 40 -3.26 11.42 -22.10
C TYR A 40 -2.54 11.95 -20.86
N THR A 41 -2.42 13.27 -20.72
CA THR A 41 -1.87 13.91 -19.52
C THR A 41 -2.78 13.70 -18.31
N GLU A 42 -4.09 13.90 -18.47
CA GLU A 42 -5.08 13.67 -17.41
C GLU A 42 -5.15 12.21 -17.00
N LEU A 43 -5.10 11.29 -17.96
CA LEU A 43 -5.08 9.85 -17.71
C LEU A 43 -3.81 9.43 -16.95
N ASP A 44 -2.62 9.91 -17.36
CA ASP A 44 -1.36 9.68 -16.63
C ASP A 44 -1.43 10.24 -15.20
N HIS A 45 -1.95 11.45 -15.02
CA HIS A 45 -2.19 12.02 -13.69
C HIS A 45 -3.14 11.17 -12.84
N ALA A 46 -4.19 10.61 -13.44
CA ALA A 46 -5.13 9.74 -12.75
C ALA A 46 -4.48 8.44 -12.27
N TRP A 47 -3.64 7.81 -13.10
CA TRP A 47 -2.85 6.63 -12.73
C TRP A 47 -1.82 6.94 -11.64
N ARG A 48 -1.10 8.06 -11.73
CA ARG A 48 -0.16 8.50 -10.69
C ARG A 48 -0.84 8.73 -9.35
N ARG A 49 -2.04 9.32 -9.36
CA ARG A 49 -2.84 9.53 -8.14
C ARG A 49 -3.27 8.21 -7.50
N LEU A 50 -3.60 7.20 -8.30
CA LEU A 50 -3.87 5.84 -7.82
C LEU A 50 -2.63 5.24 -7.13
N GLY A 51 -1.44 5.41 -7.71
CA GLY A 51 -0.16 5.04 -7.09
C GLY A 51 0.08 5.70 -5.73
N GLN A 52 -0.24 6.99 -5.59
CA GLN A 52 -0.14 7.71 -4.30
C GLN A 52 -1.08 7.15 -3.23
N ILE A 53 -2.32 6.79 -3.61
CA ILE A 53 -3.31 6.19 -2.69
C ILE A 53 -2.77 4.86 -2.14
N HIS A 54 -2.24 4.00 -3.01
CA HIS A 54 -1.60 2.76 -2.59
C HIS A 54 -0.41 3.02 -1.67
N SER A 55 0.47 3.94 -2.06
CA SER A 55 1.68 4.28 -1.30
C SER A 55 1.35 4.72 0.12
N LYS A 56 0.42 5.68 0.27
CA LYS A 56 -0.03 6.16 1.58
C LYS A 56 -0.61 5.05 2.45
N TYR A 57 -1.33 4.11 1.84
CA TYR A 57 -1.86 2.96 2.56
C TYR A 57 -0.77 2.00 3.04
N TYR A 58 0.16 1.62 2.16
CA TYR A 58 1.22 0.67 2.48
C TYR A 58 2.29 1.25 3.40
N GLU A 59 2.63 2.53 3.26
CA GLU A 59 3.49 3.24 4.21
C GLU A 59 2.88 3.26 5.62
N HIS A 60 1.57 3.54 5.71
CA HIS A 60 0.86 3.50 6.99
C HIS A 60 0.85 2.09 7.60
N LYS A 61 0.58 1.05 6.79
CA LYS A 61 0.63 -0.35 7.24
C LYS A 61 2.02 -0.78 7.68
N ALA A 62 3.05 -0.44 6.92
CA ALA A 62 4.43 -0.74 7.24
C ALA A 62 4.83 -0.10 8.58
N LYS A 63 4.45 1.17 8.79
CA LYS A 63 4.65 1.87 10.07
C LYS A 63 3.95 1.17 11.24
N MET A 64 2.71 0.73 11.07
CA MET A 64 1.97 0.01 12.12
C MET A 64 2.57 -1.36 12.43
N ALA A 65 3.14 -2.04 11.43
CA ALA A 65 3.79 -3.33 11.60
C ALA A 65 5.29 -3.24 11.94
N ALA A 66 5.83 -2.02 12.10
CA ALA A 66 7.26 -1.74 12.26
C ALA A 66 8.16 -2.39 11.17
N VAL A 67 7.64 -2.46 9.95
CA VAL A 67 8.33 -3.00 8.78
C VAL A 67 9.11 -1.87 8.10
N PRO A 68 10.41 -2.07 7.76
CA PRO A 68 11.19 -1.06 7.09
C PRO A 68 10.68 -0.81 5.67
N LEU A 69 10.58 0.46 5.28
CA LEU A 69 10.27 0.84 3.91
C LEU A 69 11.53 0.78 3.04
N PRO A 70 11.39 0.54 1.72
CA PRO A 70 12.51 0.64 0.79
C PRO A 70 13.09 2.06 0.81
N SER A 71 14.36 2.20 0.41
CA SER A 71 15.01 3.51 0.36
C SER A 71 14.31 4.42 -0.65
N ARG A 72 14.04 5.67 -0.26
CA ARG A 72 13.48 6.70 -1.16
C ARG A 72 14.43 7.10 -2.29
N SER A 73 15.71 6.73 -2.19
CA SER A 73 16.70 6.93 -3.26
C SER A 73 16.63 5.86 -4.35
N ASP A 74 15.94 4.75 -4.11
CA ASP A 74 15.84 3.63 -5.05
C ASP A 74 14.74 3.88 -6.08
N GLY A 75 15.14 4.27 -7.29
CA GLY A 75 14.23 4.52 -8.41
C GLY A 75 13.50 3.28 -8.93
N SER A 76 13.90 2.07 -8.54
CA SER A 76 13.15 0.85 -8.88
C SER A 76 11.95 0.63 -7.95
N MET A 77 12.00 1.21 -6.75
CA MET A 77 11.00 1.06 -5.70
C MET A 77 10.06 2.26 -5.62
N TYR A 78 10.50 3.42 -6.10
CA TYR A 78 9.73 4.65 -6.10
C TYR A 78 9.71 5.31 -7.47
N ASP A 79 8.49 5.60 -7.93
CA ASP A 79 8.25 6.47 -9.06
C ASP A 79 8.12 7.92 -8.59
N ARG A 80 8.35 8.86 -9.52
CA ARG A 80 8.35 10.30 -9.25
C ARG A 80 7.32 10.99 -10.14
N ILE A 81 6.58 11.91 -9.52
CA ILE A 81 5.84 12.92 -10.27
C ILE A 81 6.75 14.14 -10.40
N GLU A 82 7.30 14.32 -11.59
CA GLU A 82 7.84 15.62 -12.00
C GLU A 82 6.66 16.49 -12.40
N TRP A 83 6.53 17.63 -11.73
CA TRP A 83 5.57 18.66 -12.12
C TRP A 83 6.31 19.61 -13.04
N ASP A 84 5.75 19.88 -14.23
CA ASP A 84 6.32 20.85 -15.19
C ASP A 84 6.31 22.31 -14.68
N TYR A 85 5.78 22.55 -13.48
CA TYR A 85 5.75 23.87 -12.86
C TYR A 85 7.01 24.14 -12.02
N PRO A 86 7.60 25.34 -12.11
CA PRO A 86 8.79 25.74 -11.37
C PRO A 86 8.44 26.13 -9.92
N ILE A 87 7.78 25.23 -9.18
CA ILE A 87 7.54 25.38 -7.75
C ILE A 87 8.51 24.43 -7.04
N PRO A 88 9.21 24.86 -5.97
CA PRO A 88 10.16 24.03 -5.24
C PRO A 88 9.44 23.01 -4.34
N LEU A 89 8.50 22.26 -4.90
CA LEU A 89 7.90 21.09 -4.27
C LEU A 89 8.81 19.91 -4.62
N SER A 90 9.46 19.34 -3.60
CA SER A 90 10.17 18.06 -3.77
C SER A 90 9.27 17.07 -4.52
N PRO A 91 9.81 16.31 -5.49
CA PRO A 91 9.00 15.42 -6.31
C PRO A 91 8.19 14.50 -5.41
N VAL A 92 6.90 14.37 -5.68
CA VAL A 92 6.03 13.50 -4.89
C VAL A 92 6.39 12.06 -5.27
N LEU A 93 7.14 11.41 -4.40
CA LEU A 93 7.52 10.01 -4.52
C LEU A 93 6.33 9.12 -4.15
N TYR A 94 6.02 8.14 -5.00
CA TYR A 94 5.08 7.08 -4.69
C TYR A 94 5.73 5.72 -5.00
N LEU A 95 5.34 4.68 -4.26
CA LEU A 95 5.82 3.33 -4.49
C LEU A 95 5.42 2.89 -5.89
N SER A 96 6.41 2.43 -6.66
CA SER A 96 6.18 1.73 -7.91
C SER A 96 5.46 0.41 -7.64
N GLU A 97 5.00 -0.28 -8.69
CA GLU A 97 4.41 -1.61 -8.55
C GLU A 97 5.38 -2.59 -7.84
N ASN A 98 6.67 -2.48 -8.14
CA ASN A 98 7.72 -3.27 -7.49
C ASN A 98 7.88 -2.89 -6.02
N GLY A 99 7.88 -1.58 -5.70
CA GLY A 99 7.89 -1.11 -4.31
C GLY A 99 6.70 -1.62 -3.50
N ILE A 100 5.50 -1.61 -4.09
CA ILE A 100 4.29 -2.15 -3.45
C ILE A 100 4.42 -3.66 -3.21
N LYS A 101 4.89 -4.43 -4.21
CA LYS A 101 5.12 -5.89 -4.07
C LYS A 101 6.13 -6.18 -2.97
N HIS A 102 7.22 -5.42 -2.91
CA HIS A 102 8.25 -5.56 -1.89
C HIS A 102 7.71 -5.31 -0.47
N VAL A 103 6.99 -4.20 -0.26
CA VAL A 103 6.39 -3.87 1.05
C VAL A 103 5.33 -4.90 1.44
N LYS A 104 4.53 -5.41 0.49
CA LYS A 104 3.58 -6.50 0.75
C LYS A 104 4.27 -7.78 1.23
N ALA A 105 5.38 -8.17 0.60
CA ALA A 105 6.14 -9.35 0.99
C ALA A 105 6.67 -9.23 2.42
N GLN A 106 7.29 -8.08 2.76
CA GLN A 106 7.77 -7.85 4.12
C GLN A 106 6.63 -7.81 5.16
N LEU A 107 5.49 -7.21 4.83
CA LEU A 107 4.30 -7.22 5.69
C LEU A 107 3.77 -8.63 5.92
N TRP A 108 3.85 -9.50 4.92
CA TRP A 108 3.44 -10.89 5.05
C TRP A 108 4.36 -11.67 5.99
N GLU A 109 5.67 -11.50 5.86
CA GLU A 109 6.67 -12.09 6.75
C GLU A 109 6.51 -11.62 8.19
N ALA A 110 6.31 -10.32 8.41
CA ALA A 110 6.08 -9.74 9.73
C ALA A 110 4.82 -10.33 10.40
N ASN A 111 3.72 -10.47 9.64
CA ASN A 111 2.50 -11.09 10.13
C ASN A 111 2.68 -12.58 10.47
N LYS A 112 3.49 -13.30 9.67
CA LYS A 112 3.82 -14.70 9.96
C LYS A 112 4.57 -14.83 11.28
N GLN A 113 5.61 -14.02 11.48
CA GLN A 113 6.36 -13.99 12.74
C GLN A 113 5.49 -13.59 13.95
N ALA A 114 4.57 -12.64 13.77
CA ALA A 114 3.64 -12.25 14.82
C ALA A 114 2.74 -13.42 15.25
N ARG A 115 2.23 -14.22 14.30
CA ARG A 115 1.44 -15.42 14.59
C ARG A 115 2.25 -16.45 15.36
N GLU A 116 3.47 -16.72 14.93
CA GLU A 116 4.36 -17.69 15.60
C GLU A 116 4.65 -17.29 17.06
N LYS A 117 4.89 -15.99 17.31
CA LYS A 117 5.06 -15.46 18.69
C LYS A 117 3.82 -15.68 19.55
N VAL A 118 2.63 -15.42 19.01
CA VAL A 118 1.37 -15.63 19.75
C VAL A 118 1.17 -17.11 20.07
N THR A 119 1.40 -18.01 19.12
CA THR A 119 1.28 -19.46 19.35
C THR A 119 2.27 -19.95 20.39
N TYR A 120 3.51 -19.46 20.36
CA TYR A 120 4.53 -19.79 21.35
C TYR A 120 4.12 -19.37 22.78
N TRP A 121 3.65 -18.14 22.96
CA TRP A 121 3.19 -17.65 24.26
C TRP A 121 1.94 -18.37 24.74
N PHE A 122 1.01 -18.70 23.84
CA PHE A 122 -0.17 -19.48 24.18
C PHE A 122 0.20 -20.87 24.72
N GLY A 123 1.15 -21.55 24.08
CA GLY A 123 1.66 -22.85 24.54
C GLY A 123 2.27 -22.79 25.94
N ILE A 124 3.07 -21.75 26.22
CA ILE A 124 3.65 -21.55 27.55
C ILE A 124 2.56 -21.33 28.61
N VAL A 125 1.61 -20.44 28.34
CA VAL A 125 0.55 -20.09 29.31
C VAL A 125 -0.34 -21.30 29.60
N VAL A 126 -0.77 -22.01 28.56
CA VAL A 126 -1.60 -23.22 28.72
C VAL A 126 -0.83 -24.32 29.46
N GLY A 127 0.46 -24.51 29.15
CA GLY A 127 1.32 -25.47 29.84
C GLY A 127 1.49 -25.16 31.33
N ILE A 128 1.71 -23.90 31.69
CA ILE A 128 1.82 -23.46 33.10
C ILE A 128 0.50 -23.68 33.83
N ILE A 129 -0.63 -23.27 33.23
CA ILE A 129 -1.95 -23.46 33.83
C ILE A 129 -2.19 -24.96 34.06
N GLY A 130 -2.00 -25.81 33.05
CA GLY A 130 -2.20 -27.25 33.16
C GLY A 130 -1.31 -27.91 34.21
N ALA A 131 -0.04 -27.49 34.32
CA ALA A 131 0.87 -27.99 35.35
C ALA A 131 0.39 -27.59 36.77
N LEU A 132 -0.07 -26.35 36.96
CA LEU A 132 -0.62 -25.88 38.23
C LEU A 132 -1.91 -26.63 38.61
N THR A 133 -2.85 -26.82 37.69
CA THR A 133 -4.08 -27.60 37.96
C THR A 133 -3.76 -29.06 38.29
N GLY A 134 -2.82 -29.67 37.56
CA GLY A 134 -2.35 -31.03 37.83
C GLY A 134 -1.73 -31.17 39.22
N LEU A 135 -0.88 -30.20 39.63
CA LEU A 135 -0.29 -30.17 40.96
C LEU A 135 -1.34 -30.03 42.06
N VAL A 136 -2.32 -29.13 41.90
CA VAL A 136 -3.39 -28.93 42.89
C VAL A 136 -4.30 -30.16 42.98
N SER A 137 -4.56 -30.84 41.86
CA SER A 137 -5.32 -32.09 41.83
C SER A 137 -4.58 -33.23 42.54
N ALA A 138 -3.28 -33.37 42.32
CA ALA A 138 -2.45 -34.40 42.96
C ALA A 138 -2.25 -34.17 44.47
N TRP A 139 -2.41 -32.94 44.96
CA TRP A 139 -2.31 -32.60 46.39
C TRP A 139 -3.64 -32.69 47.16
N LYS A 140 -4.78 -32.72 46.46
CA LYS A 140 -6.12 -32.83 47.06
C LYS A 140 -6.72 -34.23 46.97
N GLY A 141 -6.11 -35.15 46.22
CA GLY A 141 -6.42 -36.58 46.21
C GLY A 141 -5.51 -37.33 47.18
#